data_AF-A0AA38LSY7-F1
#
_entry.id   AF-A0AA38LSY7-F1
#
_cell.length_a   1.000
_cell.length_b   1.000
_cell.length_c   1.000
_cell.angle_alpha   90.00
_cell.angle_beta   90.00
_cell.angle_gamma   90.00
#
_symmetry.space_group_name_H-M   'P 1'
#
loop_
_entity.id
_entity.type
_entity.pdbx_description
1 polymer ?
#
loop_
_entity_poly.entity_id
_entity_poly.type
_entity_poly.pdbx_seq_one_letter_code
_entity_poly.pdbx_strand_id
1 'polypeptide(L)'
;MAPRLPQKRRAGDEDSPARNNKRGGKNKREVTYDTYEEAMDGGVDYEEKGERYRDGDRAQRNYERSLELYQQAYGMQEEYDSAYNQARVLYTLATAFLLPPTAVDYLTKSIELYRKASSLTESPLLQLDAGFNLAQSCTTLADMREELDERDPQVRASRDEARTVLEQVFQGQEEYLSQQAEQQDEEATEAAVDEGADTSGDTPAPASDGMEVEGGEDEATYELHLPTPSSIMDTMFALVDTHLSIWVSVDPIQPPDEAQQTAVRSILDRAARWCPPGRQAELDLAEMKVLLAMDGIIWDLFKAHATPGSGSLQSLEGASAALSRLLDSLDQQTPDEPTVRAEIIMTLAECHIKVANRSIVLSTQLPPGPNPLAQQAWFHHSQAITFLTKALELPITADTPREFRPSVLLELSKGSLARARLAPVNETAKSNLLQLVTNATTYAGRAAEGLGLPWVKIDSGAAAKAEIPAPRGWDMEVLGRETILQQIRVCLFASEMELAMANKGKLNEGMARLFGLLKQVESRRRIQKRDVERWVGDLEDEEVVISDTERGWWEKVVAELGV
;
A
#
# COMPACT_ATOMS: atom_id res chain seq x y z
N MET A 1 24.83 -34.22 13.32
CA MET A 1 25.94 -33.35 13.75
C MET A 1 27.02 -33.38 12.68
N ALA A 2 27.08 -32.34 11.85
CA ALA A 2 28.09 -32.21 10.80
C ALA A 2 29.33 -31.47 11.34
N PRO A 3 30.56 -31.91 11.00
CA PRO A 3 31.79 -31.35 11.58
C PRO A 3 32.21 -30.05 10.89
N ARG A 4 32.72 -29.12 11.69
CA ARG A 4 33.32 -27.83 11.30
C ARG A 4 34.64 -28.07 10.57
N LEU A 5 34.82 -27.45 9.39
CA LEU A 5 36.11 -27.39 8.70
C LEU A 5 36.95 -26.20 9.24
N PRO A 6 38.27 -26.36 9.43
CA PRO A 6 39.12 -25.35 10.05
C PRO A 6 39.70 -24.35 9.05
N GLN A 7 39.73 -23.08 9.47
CA GLN A 7 40.46 -21.98 8.84
C GLN A 7 41.96 -22.27 8.75
N LYS A 8 42.52 -22.21 7.54
CA LYS A 8 43.96 -22.34 7.30
C LYS A 8 44.56 -20.96 7.03
N ARG A 9 45.21 -20.39 8.06
CA ARG A 9 46.20 -19.30 7.91
C ARG A 9 47.44 -19.86 7.21
N ARG A 10 48.01 -19.11 6.26
CA ARG A 10 49.39 -19.28 5.80
C ARG A 10 50.03 -17.90 5.57
N ALA A 11 50.93 -17.53 6.49
CA ALA A 11 52.14 -16.77 6.15
C ALA A 11 52.94 -17.66 5.18
N GLY A 12 53.53 -17.17 4.09
CA GLY A 12 54.51 -16.11 3.98
C GLY A 12 55.74 -16.78 3.35
N ASP A 13 56.09 -16.39 2.13
CA ASP A 13 57.48 -16.31 1.66
C ASP A 13 57.57 -15.61 0.31
N GLU A 14 58.58 -14.76 0.26
CA GLU A 14 58.94 -13.78 -0.75
C GLU A 14 59.67 -14.44 -1.94
N ASP A 15 59.36 -14.00 -3.15
CA ASP A 15 60.30 -13.67 -4.24
C ASP A 15 59.64 -13.86 -5.61
N SER A 16 59.12 -12.76 -6.16
CA SER A 16 58.90 -12.60 -7.60
C SER A 16 59.00 -11.12 -7.96
N PRO A 17 60.00 -10.72 -8.77
CA PRO A 17 60.22 -9.33 -9.09
C PRO A 17 59.25 -8.86 -10.18
N ALA A 18 58.77 -7.63 -9.99
CA ALA A 18 58.27 -6.73 -11.04
C ALA A 18 57.06 -7.20 -11.88
N ARG A 19 55.87 -7.23 -11.28
CA ARG A 19 54.66 -6.79 -12.02
C ARG A 19 54.61 -5.26 -11.99
N ASN A 20 54.99 -4.67 -13.12
CA ASN A 20 54.85 -3.25 -13.42
C ASN A 20 53.42 -2.77 -13.13
N ASN A 21 53.22 -2.12 -11.99
CA ASN A 21 52.15 -1.15 -11.80
C ASN A 21 52.48 0.08 -12.65
N LYS A 22 52.01 0.10 -13.90
CA LYS A 22 51.97 1.32 -14.71
C LYS A 22 50.55 1.57 -15.21
N ARG A 23 49.91 2.51 -14.49
CA ARG A 23 49.19 3.68 -14.98
C ARG A 23 48.04 3.47 -15.97
N GLY A 24 46.86 3.82 -15.47
CA GLY A 24 45.79 4.46 -16.24
C GLY A 24 45.10 5.50 -15.37
N GLY A 25 45.85 6.52 -14.94
CA GLY A 25 45.26 7.73 -14.37
C GLY A 25 44.46 8.41 -15.47
N LYS A 26 43.18 8.06 -15.60
CA LYS A 26 42.21 9.03 -16.08
C LYS A 26 42.17 10.10 -15.00
N ASN A 27 42.50 11.33 -15.37
CA ASN A 27 42.17 12.49 -14.54
C ASN A 27 40.73 12.29 -14.10
N LYS A 28 40.53 11.97 -12.82
CA LYS A 28 39.20 12.03 -12.21
C LYS A 28 38.94 13.53 -12.14
N ARG A 29 38.55 14.10 -13.28
CA ARG A 29 38.07 15.47 -13.37
C ARG A 29 37.04 15.56 -12.25
N GLU A 30 37.25 16.49 -11.31
CA GLU A 30 36.25 16.70 -10.27
C GLU A 30 34.92 16.86 -10.98
N VAL A 31 33.94 16.03 -10.60
CA VAL A 31 32.62 16.09 -11.22
C VAL A 31 32.04 17.43 -10.79
N THR A 32 32.06 18.38 -11.72
CA THR A 32 31.39 19.67 -11.62
C THR A 32 29.94 19.49 -12.04
N TYR A 33 29.07 20.32 -11.50
CA TYR A 33 27.64 20.36 -11.84
C TYR A 33 27.30 21.79 -12.23
N ASP A 34 28.15 22.42 -13.04
CA ASP A 34 28.11 23.88 -13.27
C ASP A 34 27.23 24.24 -14.48
N THR A 35 26.75 23.23 -15.19
CA THR A 35 25.81 23.36 -16.33
C THR A 35 24.52 22.60 -16.04
N TYR A 36 23.47 22.94 -16.78
CA TYR A 36 22.16 22.28 -16.67
C TYR A 36 22.28 20.77 -16.91
N GLU A 37 22.90 20.38 -18.02
CA GLU A 37 23.10 18.97 -18.41
C GLU A 37 23.91 18.20 -17.34
N GLU A 38 25.03 18.77 -16.85
CA GLU A 38 25.82 18.12 -15.80
C GLU A 38 25.01 17.91 -14.51
N ALA A 39 24.20 18.91 -14.11
CA ALA A 39 23.36 18.82 -12.93
C ALA A 39 22.22 17.80 -13.10
N MET A 40 21.57 17.75 -14.27
CA MET A 40 20.55 16.77 -14.61
C MET A 40 21.11 15.35 -14.59
N ASP A 41 22.21 15.11 -15.32
CA ASP A 41 22.90 13.82 -15.33
C ASP A 41 23.27 13.39 -13.92
N GLY A 42 23.87 14.30 -13.13
CA GLY A 42 24.20 14.04 -11.74
C GLY A 42 22.99 13.68 -10.88
N GLY A 43 21.85 14.36 -11.10
CA GLY A 43 20.59 14.08 -10.44
C GLY A 43 20.13 12.63 -10.66
N VAL A 44 20.08 12.20 -11.93
CA VAL A 44 19.72 10.83 -12.33
C VAL A 44 20.71 9.83 -11.72
N ASP A 45 22.00 10.13 -11.81
CA ASP A 45 23.08 9.27 -11.34
C ASP A 45 23.01 9.00 -9.82
N TYR A 46 22.52 9.96 -9.03
CA TYR A 46 22.26 9.79 -7.60
C TYR A 46 20.91 9.13 -7.31
N GLU A 47 19.88 9.41 -8.11
CA GLU A 47 18.57 8.76 -8.00
C GLU A 47 18.71 7.24 -8.18
N GLU A 48 19.36 6.78 -9.25
CA GLU A 48 19.65 5.35 -9.48
C GLU A 48 20.50 4.72 -8.36
N LYS A 49 21.38 5.50 -7.72
CA LYS A 49 22.12 5.03 -6.54
C LYS A 49 21.18 4.84 -5.35
N GLY A 50 20.22 5.76 -5.16
CA GLY A 50 19.15 5.64 -4.18
C GLY A 50 18.34 4.36 -4.37
N GLU A 51 17.86 4.13 -5.59
CA GLU A 51 17.08 2.94 -5.97
C GLU A 51 17.85 1.64 -5.72
N ARG A 52 19.14 1.61 -6.05
CA ARG A 52 19.99 0.44 -5.79
C ARG A 52 20.12 0.10 -4.32
N TYR A 53 20.12 1.08 -3.43
CA TYR A 53 20.12 0.83 -1.99
C TYR A 53 18.74 0.46 -1.46
N ARG A 54 17.66 0.90 -2.15
CA ARG A 54 16.25 0.71 -1.80
C ARG A 54 15.81 1.37 -0.49
N ASP A 55 16.61 1.30 0.58
CA ASP A 55 16.23 1.76 1.91
C ASP A 55 17.37 2.30 2.80
N GLY A 56 16.95 2.86 3.94
CA GLY A 56 17.82 3.37 4.99
C GLY A 56 18.51 4.69 4.67
N ASP A 57 19.30 5.18 5.65
CA ASP A 57 19.99 6.47 5.59
C ASP A 57 20.84 6.65 4.33
N ARG A 58 21.38 5.57 3.79
CA ARG A 58 22.21 5.62 2.58
C ARG A 58 21.38 5.89 1.33
N ALA A 59 20.23 5.22 1.17
CA ALA A 59 19.33 5.50 0.06
C ALA A 59 18.82 6.95 0.15
N GLN A 60 18.35 7.36 1.34
CA GLN A 60 17.87 8.72 1.60
C GLN A 60 18.88 9.79 1.19
N ARG A 61 20.15 9.67 1.61
CA ARG A 61 21.18 10.66 1.26
C ARG A 61 21.45 10.76 -0.24
N ASN A 62 21.28 9.68 -1.00
CA ASN A 62 21.41 9.73 -2.45
C ASN A 62 20.22 10.45 -3.07
N TYR A 63 18.99 10.19 -2.62
CA TYR A 63 17.81 10.95 -3.07
C TYR A 63 17.88 12.44 -2.67
N GLU A 64 18.34 12.76 -1.46
CA GLU A 64 18.56 14.16 -1.04
C GLU A 64 19.59 14.84 -1.95
N ARG A 65 20.66 14.14 -2.33
CA ARG A 65 21.66 14.68 -3.24
C ARG A 65 21.13 14.84 -4.67
N SER A 66 20.31 13.90 -5.13
CA SER A 66 19.61 13.99 -6.42
C SER A 66 18.69 15.22 -6.44
N LEU A 67 17.91 15.43 -5.36
CA LEU A 67 17.04 16.59 -5.20
C LEU A 67 17.80 17.92 -5.28
N GLU A 68 18.95 18.03 -4.61
CA GLU A 68 19.81 19.23 -4.68
C GLU A 68 20.25 19.53 -6.11
N LEU A 69 20.58 18.51 -6.89
CA LEU A 69 21.05 18.66 -8.27
C LEU A 69 19.90 19.00 -9.23
N TYR A 70 18.73 18.39 -9.09
CA TYR A 70 17.54 18.78 -9.87
C TYR A 70 17.08 20.20 -9.53
N GLN A 71 17.13 20.61 -8.26
CA GLN A 71 16.87 22.01 -7.86
C GLN A 71 17.87 22.98 -8.51
N GLN A 72 19.13 22.58 -8.57
CA GLN A 72 20.16 23.38 -9.22
C GLN A 72 19.90 23.50 -10.73
N ALA A 73 19.58 22.40 -11.41
CA ALA A 73 19.22 22.38 -12.83
C ALA A 73 17.99 23.26 -13.11
N TYR A 74 16.91 23.09 -12.35
CA TYR A 74 15.69 23.90 -12.45
C TYR A 74 15.96 25.40 -12.23
N GLY A 75 16.88 25.73 -11.32
CA GLY A 75 17.32 27.12 -11.09
C GLY A 75 18.17 27.72 -12.22
N MET A 76 18.78 26.89 -13.07
CA MET A 76 19.47 27.33 -14.29
C MET A 76 18.48 27.49 -15.45
N GLN A 77 17.60 26.51 -15.64
CA GLN A 77 16.60 26.46 -16.71
C GLN A 77 15.32 25.82 -16.19
N GLU A 78 14.20 26.55 -16.22
CA GLU A 78 12.88 26.02 -15.85
C GLU A 78 12.31 25.17 -16.99
N GLU A 79 12.77 23.92 -17.11
CA GLU A 79 12.31 22.96 -18.11
C GLU A 79 11.48 21.83 -17.50
N TYR A 80 10.70 21.15 -18.35
CA TYR A 80 9.84 20.02 -17.96
C TYR A 80 10.62 18.99 -17.13
N ASP A 81 11.77 18.51 -17.63
CA ASP A 81 12.51 17.39 -17.02
C ASP A 81 13.01 17.74 -15.62
N SER A 82 13.59 18.94 -15.46
CA SER A 82 14.07 19.40 -14.16
C SER A 82 12.94 19.56 -13.14
N ALA A 83 11.77 20.06 -13.55
CA ALA A 83 10.60 20.18 -12.68
C ALA A 83 10.01 18.81 -12.32
N TYR A 84 9.82 17.95 -13.33
CA TYR A 84 9.23 16.62 -13.19
C TYR A 84 10.10 15.71 -12.31
N ASN A 85 11.40 15.63 -12.58
CA ASN A 85 12.31 14.78 -11.81
C ASN A 85 12.49 15.29 -10.38
N GLN A 86 12.50 16.61 -10.18
CA GLN A 86 12.48 17.19 -8.85
C GLN A 86 11.21 16.78 -8.06
N ALA A 87 10.04 16.82 -8.71
CA ALA A 87 8.78 16.39 -8.10
C ALA A 87 8.82 14.90 -7.71
N ARG A 88 9.28 14.03 -8.62
CA ARG A 88 9.38 12.58 -8.39
C ARG A 88 10.28 12.23 -7.19
N VAL A 89 11.43 12.89 -7.08
CA VAL A 89 12.34 12.69 -5.94
C VAL A 89 11.74 13.22 -4.63
N LEU A 90 11.04 14.36 -4.67
CA LEU A 90 10.32 14.87 -3.49
C LEU A 90 9.24 13.90 -3.02
N TYR A 91 8.44 13.36 -3.93
CA TYR A 91 7.44 12.33 -3.64
C TYR A 91 8.11 11.11 -2.99
N THR A 92 9.17 10.58 -3.61
CA THR A 92 9.90 9.41 -3.09
C THR A 92 10.49 9.65 -1.70
N LEU A 93 11.08 10.82 -1.45
CA LEU A 93 11.59 11.20 -0.14
C LEU A 93 10.46 11.26 0.91
N ALA A 94 9.32 11.86 0.53
CA ALA A 94 8.19 12.01 1.43
C ALA A 94 7.56 10.67 1.82
N THR A 95 7.38 9.76 0.86
CA THR A 95 6.66 8.49 1.08
C THR A 95 7.54 7.40 1.64
N ALA A 96 8.82 7.33 1.30
CA ALA A 96 9.70 6.21 1.70
C ALA A 96 10.63 6.51 2.88
N PHE A 97 10.86 7.79 3.23
CA PHE A 97 11.92 8.15 4.20
C PHE A 97 11.50 9.16 5.26
N LEU A 98 10.65 10.13 4.92
CA LEU A 98 10.34 11.24 5.82
C LEU A 98 9.05 10.98 6.62
N LEU A 99 8.90 11.73 7.71
CA LEU A 99 7.70 11.76 8.53
C LEU A 99 7.11 13.19 8.55
N PRO A 100 5.82 13.35 8.86
CA PRO A 100 5.23 14.66 9.12
C PRO A 100 5.97 15.47 10.21
N PRO A 101 6.03 16.82 10.10
CA PRO A 101 5.43 17.64 9.04
C PRO A 101 6.27 17.72 7.75
N THR A 102 7.54 17.28 7.77
CA THR A 102 8.45 17.43 6.62
C THR A 102 7.93 16.69 5.39
N ALA A 103 7.36 15.49 5.55
CA ALA A 103 6.77 14.74 4.44
C ALA A 103 5.60 15.50 3.78
N VAL A 104 4.76 16.16 4.56
CA VAL A 104 3.64 17.01 4.08
C VAL A 104 4.16 18.17 3.24
N ASP A 105 5.23 18.84 3.69
CA ASP A 105 5.86 19.94 2.95
C ASP A 105 6.44 19.46 1.61
N TYR A 106 7.03 18.26 1.58
CA TYR A 106 7.64 17.69 0.39
C TYR A 106 6.58 17.26 -0.63
N LEU A 107 5.49 16.61 -0.18
CA LEU A 107 4.34 16.28 -1.03
C LEU A 107 3.68 17.53 -1.61
N THR A 108 3.51 18.58 -0.79
CA THR A 108 2.94 19.86 -1.27
C THR A 108 3.80 20.45 -2.39
N LYS A 109 5.13 20.46 -2.22
CA LYS A 109 6.06 20.94 -3.27
C LYS A 109 6.08 20.02 -4.50
N SER A 110 5.98 18.70 -4.32
CA SER A 110 5.87 17.74 -5.42
C SER A 110 4.67 18.07 -6.31
N ILE A 111 3.50 18.27 -5.70
CA ILE A 111 2.26 18.67 -6.40
C ILE A 111 2.45 19.98 -7.17
N GLU A 112 3.05 21.01 -6.54
CA GLU A 112 3.34 22.29 -7.22
C GLU A 112 4.24 22.13 -8.44
N LEU A 113 5.27 21.30 -8.32
CA LEU A 113 6.23 21.03 -9.40
C LEU A 113 5.64 20.18 -10.52
N TYR A 114 4.80 19.19 -10.23
CA TYR A 114 4.10 18.46 -11.30
C TYR A 114 3.15 19.37 -12.08
N ARG A 115 2.39 20.24 -11.41
CA ARG A 115 1.57 21.27 -12.09
C ARG A 115 2.43 22.19 -12.97
N LYS A 116 3.60 22.59 -12.46
CA LYS A 116 4.54 23.41 -13.21
C LYS A 116 5.11 22.66 -14.41
N ALA A 117 5.54 21.41 -14.26
CA ALA A 117 6.02 20.56 -15.34
C ALA A 117 4.96 20.45 -16.46
N SER A 118 3.70 20.15 -16.13
CA SER A 118 2.61 20.12 -17.11
C SER A 118 2.44 21.44 -17.88
N SER A 119 2.72 22.59 -17.24
CA SER A 119 2.65 23.92 -17.90
C SER A 119 3.86 24.26 -18.77
N LEU A 120 4.96 23.53 -18.64
CA LEU A 120 6.22 23.75 -19.38
C LEU A 120 6.32 22.90 -20.66
N THR A 121 5.33 22.05 -20.94
CA THR A 121 5.32 21.17 -22.11
C THR A 121 4.02 21.29 -22.90
N GLU A 122 4.12 21.23 -24.22
CA GLU A 122 2.98 21.12 -25.13
C GLU A 122 2.71 19.66 -25.55
N SER A 123 3.59 18.72 -25.17
CA SER A 123 3.42 17.30 -25.49
C SER A 123 2.29 16.70 -24.66
N PRO A 124 1.20 16.19 -25.28
CA PRO A 124 0.12 15.57 -24.55
C PRO A 124 0.60 14.40 -23.70
N LEU A 125 1.53 13.59 -24.22
CA LEU A 125 2.05 12.41 -23.53
C LEU A 125 2.80 12.75 -22.23
N LEU A 126 3.63 13.80 -22.25
CA LEU A 126 4.29 14.30 -21.05
C LEU A 126 3.29 14.90 -20.06
N GLN A 127 2.21 15.52 -20.54
CA GLN A 127 1.13 16.01 -19.66
C GLN A 127 0.36 14.86 -19.00
N LEU A 128 0.12 13.74 -19.71
CA LEU A 128 -0.55 12.56 -19.14
C LEU A 128 0.30 11.94 -18.03
N ASP A 129 1.60 11.77 -18.25
CA ASP A 129 2.51 11.20 -17.25
C ASP A 129 2.65 12.09 -16.01
N ALA A 130 2.91 13.41 -16.21
CA ALA A 130 2.91 14.36 -15.10
C ALA A 130 1.56 14.41 -14.36
N GLY A 131 0.44 14.28 -15.08
CA GLY A 131 -0.90 14.22 -14.51
C GLY A 131 -1.12 13.01 -13.61
N PHE A 132 -0.71 11.82 -14.06
CA PHE A 132 -0.85 10.60 -13.25
C PHE A 132 -0.07 10.73 -11.93
N ASN A 133 1.18 11.16 -11.99
CA ASN A 133 2.02 11.34 -10.80
C ASN A 133 1.56 12.50 -9.90
N LEU A 134 0.99 13.56 -10.47
CA LEU A 134 0.32 14.63 -9.73
C LEU A 134 -0.83 14.08 -8.90
N ALA A 135 -1.70 13.26 -9.52
CA ALA A 135 -2.83 12.67 -8.83
C ALA A 135 -2.40 11.74 -7.70
N GLN A 136 -1.39 10.90 -7.91
CA GLN A 136 -0.80 10.07 -6.85
C GLN A 136 -0.28 10.92 -5.68
N SER A 137 0.45 12.01 -5.97
CA SER A 137 0.92 12.93 -4.93
C SER A 137 -0.23 13.57 -4.16
N CYS A 138 -1.33 13.93 -4.84
CA CYS A 138 -2.54 14.46 -4.22
C CYS A 138 -3.23 13.45 -3.32
N THR A 139 -3.41 12.19 -3.76
CA THR A 139 -4.03 11.14 -2.93
C THR A 139 -3.19 10.84 -1.69
N THR A 140 -1.88 10.67 -1.84
CA THR A 140 -1.00 10.40 -0.70
C THR A 140 -0.96 11.56 0.30
N LEU A 141 -0.98 12.81 -0.18
CA LEU A 141 -1.09 13.98 0.69
C LEU A 141 -2.44 14.01 1.43
N ALA A 142 -3.54 13.66 0.75
CA ALA A 142 -4.85 13.60 1.36
C ALA A 142 -4.91 12.55 2.47
N ASP A 143 -4.39 11.34 2.23
CA ASP A 143 -4.39 10.26 3.21
C ASP A 143 -3.54 10.62 4.44
N MET A 144 -2.33 11.15 4.21
CA MET A 144 -1.46 11.62 5.30
C MET A 144 -2.11 12.76 6.10
N ARG A 145 -2.85 13.67 5.44
CA ARG A 145 -3.56 14.75 6.12
C ARG A 145 -4.79 14.28 6.87
N GLU A 146 -5.56 13.35 6.34
CA GLU A 146 -6.71 12.76 7.03
C GLU A 146 -6.25 12.05 8.31
N GLU A 147 -5.15 11.32 8.21
CA GLU A 147 -4.54 10.66 9.36
C GLU A 147 -4.00 11.61 10.42
N LEU A 148 -3.42 12.73 10.00
CA LEU A 148 -2.91 13.77 10.89
C LEU A 148 -4.00 14.68 11.41
N ASP A 149 -5.04 14.92 10.62
CA ASP A 149 -6.24 15.69 10.89
C ASP A 149 -7.46 15.34 10.02
N GLU A 150 -8.32 14.45 10.53
CA GLU A 150 -9.57 13.98 9.88
C GLU A 150 -10.52 15.13 9.44
N ARG A 151 -10.39 16.31 10.06
CA ARG A 151 -11.23 17.48 9.77
C ARG A 151 -10.57 18.48 8.83
N ASP A 152 -9.40 18.16 8.28
CA ASP A 152 -8.70 19.05 7.36
C ASP A 152 -9.51 19.18 6.05
N PRO A 153 -10.06 20.38 5.75
CA PRO A 153 -10.85 20.59 4.53
C PRO A 153 -10.02 20.38 3.25
N GLN A 154 -8.69 20.38 3.35
CA GLN A 154 -7.81 20.15 2.21
C GLN A 154 -7.77 18.67 1.79
N VAL A 155 -8.13 17.71 2.66
CA VAL A 155 -8.21 16.28 2.31
C VAL A 155 -9.16 16.08 1.13
N ARG A 156 -10.38 16.63 1.26
CA ARG A 156 -11.39 16.51 0.21
C ARG A 156 -10.97 17.24 -1.08
N ALA A 157 -10.39 18.43 -0.94
CA ALA A 157 -9.93 19.21 -2.08
C ALA A 157 -8.83 18.47 -2.89
N SER A 158 -7.86 17.85 -2.19
CA SER A 158 -6.81 17.06 -2.83
C SER A 158 -7.37 15.82 -3.54
N ARG A 159 -8.34 15.12 -2.96
CA ARG A 159 -9.00 13.96 -3.61
C ARG A 159 -9.82 14.38 -4.84
N ASP A 160 -10.57 15.49 -4.75
CA ASP A 160 -11.34 16.01 -5.90
C ASP A 160 -10.42 16.49 -7.04
N GLU A 161 -9.26 17.07 -6.73
CA GLU A 161 -8.23 17.38 -7.72
C GLU A 161 -7.64 16.11 -8.35
N ALA A 162 -7.24 15.12 -7.54
CA ALA A 162 -6.72 13.85 -8.04
C ALA A 162 -7.70 13.17 -8.98
N ARG A 163 -9.00 13.12 -8.62
CA ARG A 163 -10.06 12.60 -9.49
C ARG A 163 -10.09 13.34 -10.84
N THR A 164 -10.12 14.67 -10.80
CA THR A 164 -10.23 15.50 -12.01
C THR A 164 -9.03 15.29 -12.93
N VAL A 165 -7.82 15.19 -12.38
CA VAL A 165 -6.59 14.95 -13.14
C VAL A 165 -6.60 13.53 -13.72
N LEU A 166 -6.95 12.51 -12.93
CA LEU A 166 -7.02 11.11 -13.40
C LEU A 166 -8.08 10.92 -14.50
N GLU A 167 -9.22 11.61 -14.44
CA GLU A 167 -10.21 11.59 -15.52
C GLU A 167 -9.62 12.12 -16.84
N GLN A 168 -8.80 13.18 -16.78
CA GLN A 168 -8.11 13.73 -17.96
C GLN A 168 -7.04 12.77 -18.48
N VAL A 169 -6.26 12.15 -17.58
CA VAL A 169 -5.26 11.16 -17.95
C VAL A 169 -5.90 9.96 -18.63
N PHE A 170 -6.96 9.41 -18.02
CA PHE A 170 -7.69 8.26 -18.55
C PHE A 170 -8.28 8.55 -19.94
N GLN A 171 -8.91 9.72 -20.11
CA GLN A 171 -9.44 10.16 -21.40
C GLN A 171 -8.34 10.29 -22.46
N GLY A 172 -7.22 10.93 -22.14
CA GLY A 172 -6.13 11.12 -23.10
C GLY A 172 -5.43 9.81 -23.50
N GLN A 173 -5.30 8.87 -22.56
CA GLN A 173 -4.80 7.52 -22.86
C GLN A 173 -5.75 6.75 -23.79
N GLU A 174 -7.07 6.83 -23.56
CA GLU A 174 -8.05 6.21 -24.47
C GLU A 174 -8.00 6.80 -25.87
N GLU A 175 -7.91 8.12 -25.99
CA GLU A 175 -7.81 8.80 -27.29
C GLU A 175 -6.56 8.37 -28.04
N TYR A 176 -5.42 8.27 -27.35
CA TYR A 176 -4.18 7.79 -27.94
C TYR A 176 -4.29 6.35 -28.45
N LEU A 177 -4.79 5.44 -27.61
CA LEU A 177 -4.93 4.02 -27.97
C LEU A 177 -5.95 3.82 -29.11
N SER A 178 -7.02 4.61 -29.12
CA SER A 178 -8.01 4.57 -30.21
C SER A 178 -7.39 5.00 -31.54
N GLN A 179 -6.63 6.10 -31.55
CA GLN A 179 -5.94 6.57 -32.75
C GLN A 179 -4.91 5.56 -33.26
N GLN A 180 -4.17 4.91 -32.37
CA GLN A 180 -3.24 3.85 -32.76
C GLN A 180 -3.94 2.64 -33.37
N ALA A 181 -5.08 2.22 -32.81
CA ALA A 181 -5.86 1.10 -33.34
C ALA A 181 -6.41 1.41 -34.74
N GLU A 182 -6.93 2.63 -34.96
CA GLU A 182 -7.40 3.08 -36.26
C GLU A 182 -6.29 3.10 -37.32
N GLN A 183 -5.09 3.60 -36.95
CA GLN A 183 -3.93 3.62 -37.85
C GLN A 183 -3.48 2.20 -38.24
N GLN A 184 -3.46 1.27 -37.28
CA GLN A 184 -3.10 -0.13 -37.56
C GLN A 184 -4.11 -0.82 -38.48
N ASP A 185 -5.41 -0.54 -38.32
CA ASP A 185 -6.45 -1.08 -39.18
C ASP A 185 -6.36 -0.52 -40.61
N GLU A 186 -6.03 0.77 -40.76
CA GLU A 186 -5.79 1.41 -42.06
C GLU A 186 -4.57 0.80 -42.77
N GLU A 187 -3.44 0.68 -42.09
CA GLU A 187 -2.21 0.06 -42.63
C GLU A 187 -2.42 -1.41 -43.02
N ALA A 188 -3.13 -2.18 -42.19
CA ALA A 188 -3.47 -3.57 -42.49
C ALA A 188 -4.40 -3.69 -43.72
N THR A 189 -5.31 -2.73 -43.88
CA THR A 189 -6.22 -2.67 -45.03
C THR A 189 -5.46 -2.28 -46.30
N GLU A 190 -4.54 -1.32 -46.24
CA GLU A 190 -3.70 -0.93 -47.39
C GLU A 190 -2.77 -2.06 -47.83
N ALA A 191 -2.12 -2.76 -46.89
CA ALA A 191 -1.27 -3.92 -47.19
C ALA A 191 -2.07 -5.06 -47.87
N ALA A 192 -3.30 -5.31 -47.42
CA ALA A 192 -4.16 -6.33 -48.02
C ALA A 192 -4.67 -5.96 -49.43
N VAL A 193 -4.72 -4.66 -49.77
CA VAL A 193 -5.10 -4.17 -51.10
C VAL A 193 -3.92 -4.22 -52.08
N ASP A 194 -2.69 -3.97 -51.62
CA ASP A 194 -1.48 -4.01 -52.46
C ASP A 194 -1.03 -5.45 -52.79
N GLU A 195 -1.26 -6.43 -51.90
CA GLU A 195 -1.05 -7.87 -52.19
C GLU A 195 -2.07 -8.45 -53.19
N GLY A 196 -3.12 -7.70 -53.56
CA GLY A 196 -4.15 -8.11 -54.52
C GLY A 196 -3.79 -7.90 -56.00
N ALA A 197 -2.64 -7.28 -56.32
CA ALA A 197 -2.35 -6.78 -57.66
C ALA A 197 -1.25 -7.52 -58.46
N ASP A 198 -0.52 -8.51 -57.93
CA ASP A 198 0.39 -9.32 -58.75
C ASP A 198 0.54 -10.79 -58.31
N THR A 199 0.12 -11.70 -59.19
CA THR A 199 0.36 -13.14 -59.04
C THR A 199 1.79 -13.52 -59.42
N SER A 200 2.38 -14.40 -58.59
CA SER A 200 3.45 -15.39 -58.85
C SER A 200 4.90 -15.03 -58.49
N GLY A 201 5.43 -15.76 -57.49
CA GLY A 201 6.86 -16.09 -57.40
C GLY A 201 7.52 -15.94 -56.02
N ASP A 202 7.68 -17.07 -55.33
CA ASP A 202 8.67 -17.38 -54.29
C ASP A 202 8.72 -16.56 -52.97
N THR A 203 8.40 -17.28 -51.89
CA THR A 203 8.68 -16.94 -50.48
C THR A 203 10.16 -16.60 -50.26
N PRO A 204 10.45 -15.57 -49.44
CA PRO A 204 11.06 -15.87 -48.14
C PRO A 204 10.47 -15.08 -46.96
N ALA A 205 10.70 -15.63 -45.77
CA ALA A 205 10.21 -15.18 -44.47
C ALA A 205 10.52 -13.71 -44.14
N PRO A 206 9.62 -12.99 -43.43
CA PRO A 206 9.91 -11.64 -42.97
C PRO A 206 10.86 -11.69 -41.78
N ALA A 207 12.05 -11.13 -41.99
CA ALA A 207 12.88 -10.62 -40.91
C ALA A 207 12.23 -9.33 -40.40
N SER A 208 12.04 -9.26 -39.09
CA SER A 208 11.74 -8.04 -38.34
C SER A 208 12.90 -7.07 -38.56
N ASP A 209 12.73 -6.12 -39.48
CA ASP A 209 13.68 -5.03 -39.71
C ASP A 209 13.16 -3.78 -39.00
N GLY A 210 13.96 -3.30 -38.06
CA GLY A 210 13.67 -2.12 -37.28
C GLY A 210 13.65 -0.90 -38.18
N MET A 211 12.59 -0.10 -38.04
CA MET A 211 12.48 1.20 -38.67
C MET A 211 13.49 2.14 -37.97
N GLU A 212 14.73 2.18 -38.46
CA GLU A 212 15.67 3.25 -38.15
C GLU A 212 15.22 4.51 -38.89
N VAL A 213 14.62 5.44 -38.15
CA VAL A 213 14.38 6.80 -38.61
C VAL A 213 15.73 7.54 -38.56
N GLU A 214 16.39 7.66 -39.71
CA GLU A 214 17.59 8.46 -39.88
C GLU A 214 17.19 9.92 -40.12
N GLY A 215 17.24 10.75 -39.06
CA GLY A 215 16.94 12.18 -39.08
C GLY A 215 17.68 12.89 -37.95
N GLY A 216 18.65 13.75 -38.29
CA GLY A 216 19.63 14.29 -37.34
C GLY A 216 19.17 15.45 -36.45
N GLU A 217 20.15 15.84 -35.61
CA GLU A 217 20.17 16.85 -34.54
C GLU A 217 19.90 16.28 -33.15
N ASP A 218 20.70 16.71 -32.16
CA ASP A 218 20.76 16.25 -30.77
C ASP A 218 19.40 16.39 -30.06
N GLU A 219 18.46 15.51 -30.38
CA GLU A 219 17.16 15.43 -29.73
C GLU A 219 17.38 14.68 -28.40
N ALA A 220 17.21 15.39 -27.29
CA ALA A 220 17.19 14.83 -25.95
C ALA A 220 16.35 13.54 -26.00
N THR A 221 16.99 12.40 -25.74
CA THR A 221 16.36 11.09 -25.93
C THR A 221 15.42 10.87 -24.75
N TYR A 222 14.19 11.37 -24.85
CA TYR A 222 13.17 11.20 -23.82
C TYR A 222 12.82 9.72 -23.69
N GLU A 223 12.77 9.20 -22.46
CA GLU A 223 12.08 7.94 -22.19
C GLU A 223 10.58 8.24 -22.15
N LEU A 224 9.99 8.42 -23.34
CA LEU A 224 8.58 8.73 -23.49
C LEU A 224 7.75 7.48 -23.19
N HIS A 225 7.09 7.44 -22.03
CA HIS A 225 6.17 6.37 -21.69
C HIS A 225 4.89 6.48 -22.55
N LEU A 226 4.81 5.64 -23.58
CA LEU A 226 3.63 5.56 -24.44
C LEU A 226 2.47 4.88 -23.69
N PRO A 227 1.23 5.41 -23.78
CA PRO A 227 0.06 4.74 -23.25
C PRO A 227 -0.07 3.33 -23.83
N THR A 228 -0.31 2.37 -22.95
CA THR A 228 -0.58 0.97 -23.26
C THR A 228 -1.90 0.53 -22.63
N PRO A 229 -2.50 -0.58 -23.11
CA PRO A 229 -3.61 -1.25 -22.46
C PRO A 229 -3.38 -1.57 -20.97
N SER A 230 -2.12 -1.75 -20.54
CA SER A 230 -1.82 -1.90 -19.11
C SER A 230 -1.85 -0.56 -18.37
N SER A 231 -1.23 0.50 -18.90
CA SER A 231 -1.20 1.81 -18.22
C SER A 231 -2.59 2.44 -18.02
N ILE A 232 -3.54 2.16 -18.93
CA ILE A 232 -4.93 2.60 -18.78
C ILE A 232 -5.64 1.86 -17.64
N MET A 233 -5.31 0.59 -17.41
CA MET A 233 -5.82 -0.15 -16.26
C MET A 233 -5.27 0.43 -14.95
N ASP A 234 -3.98 0.78 -14.89
CA ASP A 234 -3.39 1.42 -13.71
C ASP A 234 -4.06 2.76 -13.39
N THR A 235 -4.32 3.56 -14.43
CA THR A 235 -5.05 4.83 -14.31
C THR A 235 -6.49 4.62 -13.87
N MET A 236 -7.17 3.60 -14.40
CA MET A 236 -8.52 3.25 -13.98
C MET A 236 -8.57 2.83 -12.51
N PHE A 237 -7.66 1.98 -12.05
CA PHE A 237 -7.63 1.55 -10.65
C PHE A 237 -7.41 2.73 -9.71
N ALA A 238 -6.43 3.59 -10.01
CA ALA A 238 -6.20 4.81 -9.24
C ALA A 238 -7.44 5.72 -9.22
N LEU A 239 -8.15 5.85 -10.34
CA LEU A 239 -9.35 6.67 -10.45
C LEU A 239 -10.51 6.08 -9.64
N VAL A 240 -10.77 4.78 -9.75
CA VAL A 240 -11.80 4.07 -8.98
C VAL A 240 -11.50 4.18 -7.48
N ASP A 241 -10.27 3.90 -7.04
CA ASP A 241 -9.89 4.01 -5.63
C ASP A 241 -10.05 5.45 -5.10
N THR A 242 -9.73 6.45 -5.93
CA THR A 242 -9.99 7.87 -5.59
C THR A 242 -11.49 8.15 -5.42
N HIS A 243 -12.34 7.60 -6.29
CA HIS A 243 -13.80 7.72 -6.11
C HIS A 243 -14.28 7.05 -4.82
N LEU A 244 -13.79 5.84 -4.53
CA LEU A 244 -14.19 5.10 -3.33
C LEU A 244 -13.75 5.82 -2.05
N SER A 245 -12.52 6.36 -2.00
CA SER A 245 -12.06 7.16 -0.86
C SER A 245 -12.91 8.42 -0.64
N ILE A 246 -13.37 9.07 -1.73
CA ILE A 246 -14.31 10.19 -1.66
C ILE A 246 -15.67 9.76 -1.10
N TRP A 247 -16.17 8.57 -1.47
CA TRP A 247 -17.48 8.08 -1.01
C TRP A 247 -17.47 7.76 0.49
N VAL A 248 -16.41 7.12 0.98
CA VAL A 248 -16.34 6.69 2.39
C VAL A 248 -15.98 7.84 3.35
N SER A 249 -15.42 8.95 2.84
CA SER A 249 -15.03 10.13 3.63
C SER A 249 -16.12 11.21 3.74
N VAL A 250 -17.35 10.96 3.27
CA VAL A 250 -18.45 11.94 3.39
C VAL A 250 -18.99 11.96 4.82
N ASP A 251 -18.94 13.12 5.48
CA ASP A 251 -19.58 13.38 6.78
C ASP A 251 -20.70 14.45 6.65
N PRO A 252 -21.96 14.15 7.03
CA PRO A 252 -22.46 12.87 7.52
C PRO A 252 -22.48 11.81 6.41
N ILE A 253 -22.25 10.55 6.80
CA ILE A 253 -22.28 9.38 5.90
C ILE A 253 -23.52 9.44 5.02
N GLN A 254 -23.32 9.34 3.71
CA GLN A 254 -24.36 9.35 2.70
C GLN A 254 -24.01 8.37 1.58
N PRO A 255 -25.01 7.69 0.97
CA PRO A 255 -24.74 6.89 -0.21
C PRO A 255 -24.32 7.79 -1.37
N PRO A 256 -23.42 7.33 -2.26
CA PRO A 256 -23.07 8.09 -3.45
C PRO A 256 -24.31 8.34 -4.30
N ASP A 257 -24.42 9.53 -4.88
CA ASP A 257 -25.56 9.88 -5.73
C ASP A 257 -25.54 9.11 -7.07
N GLU A 258 -26.62 9.22 -7.84
CA GLU A 258 -26.75 8.52 -9.12
C GLU A 258 -25.65 8.94 -10.13
N ALA A 259 -25.23 10.19 -10.10
CA ALA A 259 -24.18 10.69 -11.00
C ALA A 259 -22.82 10.09 -10.65
N GLN A 260 -22.49 10.03 -9.36
CA GLN A 260 -21.27 9.40 -8.84
C GLN A 260 -21.25 7.90 -9.15
N GLN A 261 -22.35 7.18 -8.92
CA GLN A 261 -22.44 5.75 -9.25
C GLN A 261 -22.30 5.51 -10.76
N THR A 262 -22.93 6.37 -11.57
CA THR A 262 -22.85 6.28 -13.04
C THR A 262 -21.44 6.56 -13.55
N ALA A 263 -20.73 7.53 -12.94
CA ALA A 263 -19.35 7.84 -13.29
C ALA A 263 -18.43 6.62 -13.10
N VAL A 264 -18.46 5.98 -11.93
CA VAL A 264 -17.63 4.81 -11.63
C VAL A 264 -17.96 3.62 -12.55
N ARG A 265 -19.25 3.36 -12.81
CA ARG A 265 -19.65 2.33 -13.79
C ARG A 265 -19.14 2.64 -15.19
N SER A 266 -19.26 3.89 -15.63
CA SER A 266 -18.77 4.32 -16.94
C SER A 266 -17.26 4.16 -17.07
N ILE A 267 -16.50 4.38 -16.00
CA ILE A 267 -15.04 4.19 -15.98
C ILE A 267 -14.71 2.70 -16.18
N LEU A 268 -15.36 1.81 -15.43
CA LEU A 268 -15.17 0.36 -15.53
C LEU A 268 -15.57 -0.17 -16.92
N ASP A 269 -16.72 0.25 -17.44
CA ASP A 269 -17.21 -0.15 -18.78
C ASP A 269 -16.27 0.30 -19.92
N ARG A 270 -15.63 1.46 -19.76
CA ARG A 270 -14.65 1.98 -20.73
C ARG A 270 -13.35 1.18 -20.64
N ALA A 271 -12.82 0.97 -19.43
CA ALA A 271 -11.59 0.21 -19.22
C ALA A 271 -11.71 -1.25 -19.66
N ALA A 272 -12.89 -1.87 -19.52
CA ALA A 272 -13.14 -3.24 -19.98
C ALA A 272 -12.84 -3.46 -21.47
N ARG A 273 -12.93 -2.42 -22.31
CA ARG A 273 -12.61 -2.51 -23.76
C ARG A 273 -11.11 -2.68 -24.02
N TRP A 274 -10.31 -2.14 -23.12
CA TRP A 274 -8.85 -2.13 -23.22
C TRP A 274 -8.20 -3.17 -22.31
N CYS A 275 -8.96 -3.83 -21.44
CA CYS A 275 -8.42 -4.75 -20.46
C CYS A 275 -7.73 -5.95 -21.13
N PRO A 276 -6.40 -6.11 -20.99
CA PRO A 276 -5.73 -7.30 -21.50
C PRO A 276 -6.19 -8.53 -20.70
N PRO A 277 -6.21 -9.73 -21.31
CA PRO A 277 -6.70 -10.94 -20.64
C PRO A 277 -6.02 -11.21 -19.29
N GLY A 278 -4.71 -10.97 -19.18
CA GLY A 278 -3.93 -11.20 -17.96
C GLY A 278 -4.25 -10.25 -16.79
N ARG A 279 -5.00 -9.16 -17.05
CA ARG A 279 -5.45 -8.20 -16.04
C ARG A 279 -6.96 -8.24 -15.76
N GLN A 280 -7.70 -9.16 -16.38
CA GLN A 280 -9.15 -9.30 -16.17
C GLN A 280 -9.51 -9.49 -14.69
N ALA A 281 -8.70 -10.23 -13.94
CA ALA A 281 -8.97 -10.47 -12.53
C ALA A 281 -8.86 -9.20 -11.66
N GLU A 282 -8.01 -8.25 -12.05
CA GLU A 282 -7.89 -6.95 -11.37
C GLU A 282 -9.13 -6.09 -11.65
N LEU A 283 -9.64 -6.10 -12.89
CA LEU A 283 -10.89 -5.42 -13.25
C LEU A 283 -12.07 -5.99 -12.47
N ASP A 284 -12.22 -7.32 -12.45
CA ASP A 284 -13.27 -8.01 -11.69
C ASP A 284 -13.17 -7.69 -10.18
N LEU A 285 -11.95 -7.61 -9.64
CA LEU A 285 -11.72 -7.21 -8.25
C LEU A 285 -12.14 -5.76 -8.00
N ALA A 286 -11.83 -4.83 -8.91
CA ALA A 286 -12.22 -3.44 -8.80
C ALA A 286 -13.75 -3.28 -8.77
N GLU A 287 -14.48 -4.01 -9.62
CA GLU A 287 -15.95 -4.05 -9.57
C GLU A 287 -16.46 -4.53 -8.19
N MET A 288 -15.82 -5.56 -7.63
CA MET A 288 -16.17 -6.04 -6.29
C MET A 288 -15.86 -5.02 -5.19
N LYS A 289 -14.73 -4.30 -5.28
CA LYS A 289 -14.38 -3.21 -4.33
C LYS A 289 -15.44 -2.11 -4.34
N VAL A 290 -15.96 -1.73 -5.51
CA VAL A 290 -17.07 -0.75 -5.63
C VAL A 290 -18.32 -1.22 -4.87
N LEU A 291 -18.74 -2.48 -5.07
CA LEU A 291 -19.90 -3.04 -4.39
C LEU A 291 -19.70 -3.14 -2.87
N LEU A 292 -18.50 -3.53 -2.43
CA LEU A 292 -18.14 -3.62 -1.01
C LEU A 292 -18.11 -2.24 -0.33
N ALA A 293 -17.63 -1.20 -1.01
CA ALA A 293 -17.67 0.17 -0.50
C ALA A 293 -19.12 0.65 -0.30
N MET A 294 -19.98 0.44 -1.31
CA MET A 294 -21.42 0.75 -1.19
C MET A 294 -22.09 -0.04 -0.05
N ASP A 295 -21.79 -1.33 0.09
CA ASP A 295 -22.32 -2.17 1.17
C ASP A 295 -21.87 -1.69 2.56
N GLY A 296 -20.63 -1.23 2.70
CA GLY A 296 -20.12 -0.59 3.92
C GLY A 296 -20.93 0.65 4.30
N ILE A 297 -21.08 1.60 3.36
CA ILE A 297 -21.84 2.83 3.57
C ILE A 297 -23.30 2.54 3.96
N ILE A 298 -23.95 1.61 3.26
CA ILE A 298 -25.33 1.20 3.56
C ILE A 298 -25.40 0.58 4.96
N TRP A 299 -24.44 -0.26 5.33
CA TRP A 299 -24.39 -0.82 6.67
C TRP A 299 -24.28 0.27 7.73
N ASP A 300 -23.40 1.26 7.59
CA ASP A 300 -23.25 2.31 8.59
C ASP A 300 -24.49 3.19 8.73
N LEU A 301 -25.21 3.45 7.64
CA LEU A 301 -26.49 4.15 7.66
C LEU A 301 -27.60 3.38 8.39
N PHE A 302 -27.63 2.06 8.25
CA PHE A 302 -28.76 1.23 8.68
C PHE A 302 -28.44 0.27 9.85
N LYS A 303 -27.20 0.21 10.36
CA LYS A 303 -26.78 -0.75 11.40
C LYS A 303 -27.62 -0.67 12.67
N ALA A 304 -28.06 0.53 13.06
CA ALA A 304 -28.93 0.75 14.22
C ALA A 304 -30.34 0.15 14.05
N HIS A 305 -30.80 -0.07 12.81
CA HIS A 305 -32.11 -0.62 12.48
C HIS A 305 -32.05 -2.09 12.02
N ALA A 306 -30.84 -2.63 11.84
CA ALA A 306 -30.65 -3.99 11.38
C ALA A 306 -31.11 -4.99 12.46
N THR A 307 -31.85 -6.02 12.06
CA THR A 307 -32.32 -7.10 12.94
C THR A 307 -31.82 -8.46 12.45
N PRO A 308 -31.65 -9.46 13.32
CA PRO A 308 -31.38 -10.83 12.90
C PRO A 308 -32.34 -11.28 11.79
N GLY A 309 -31.78 -11.75 10.66
CA GLY A 309 -32.56 -12.21 9.51
C GLY A 309 -33.02 -11.13 8.52
N SER A 310 -32.60 -9.87 8.69
CA SER A 310 -32.91 -8.76 7.75
C SER A 310 -32.26 -8.89 6.36
N GLY A 311 -31.39 -9.89 6.16
CA GLY A 311 -30.63 -10.07 4.93
C GLY A 311 -29.34 -9.24 4.88
N SER A 312 -28.99 -8.47 5.91
CA SER A 312 -27.79 -7.60 5.94
C SER A 312 -26.44 -8.32 5.83
N LEU A 313 -26.44 -9.65 5.84
CA LEU A 313 -25.26 -10.50 5.64
C LEU A 313 -25.18 -11.08 4.21
N GLN A 314 -26.29 -11.12 3.47
CA GLN A 314 -26.38 -11.82 2.19
C GLN A 314 -25.51 -11.18 1.10
N SER A 315 -25.39 -9.85 1.09
CA SER A 315 -24.52 -9.12 0.17
C SER A 315 -23.06 -9.54 0.34
N LEU A 316 -22.54 -9.53 1.57
CA LEU A 316 -21.19 -9.93 1.88
C LEU A 316 -20.94 -11.44 1.66
N GLU A 317 -21.92 -12.31 1.97
CA GLU A 317 -21.79 -13.74 1.66
C GLU A 317 -21.70 -13.99 0.14
N GLY A 318 -22.49 -13.24 -0.65
CA GLY A 318 -22.40 -13.23 -2.10
C GLY A 318 -21.04 -12.73 -2.60
N ALA A 319 -20.52 -11.64 -2.01
CA ALA A 319 -19.21 -11.10 -2.32
C ALA A 319 -18.08 -12.10 -2.00
N SER A 320 -18.11 -12.74 -0.82
CA SER A 320 -17.15 -13.79 -0.46
C SER A 320 -17.17 -14.96 -1.46
N ALA A 321 -18.35 -15.37 -1.93
CA ALA A 321 -18.47 -16.41 -2.95
C ALA A 321 -17.98 -15.96 -4.33
N ALA A 322 -18.16 -14.69 -4.69
CA ALA A 322 -17.61 -14.12 -5.93
C ALA A 322 -16.08 -14.03 -5.88
N LEU A 323 -15.52 -13.49 -4.80
CA LEU A 323 -14.07 -13.41 -4.56
C LEU A 323 -13.40 -14.79 -4.51
N SER A 324 -14.06 -15.79 -3.93
CA SER A 324 -13.54 -17.17 -3.93
C SER A 324 -13.45 -17.74 -5.35
N ARG A 325 -14.47 -17.50 -6.19
CA ARG A 325 -14.46 -17.92 -7.60
C ARG A 325 -13.39 -17.19 -8.41
N LEU A 326 -13.20 -15.90 -8.14
CA LEU A 326 -12.15 -15.10 -8.75
C LEU A 326 -10.76 -15.59 -8.34
N LEU A 327 -10.57 -15.97 -7.07
CA LEU A 327 -9.32 -16.57 -6.61
C LEU A 327 -9.05 -17.91 -7.32
N ASP A 328 -10.07 -18.75 -7.45
CA ASP A 328 -9.97 -20.04 -8.15
C ASP A 328 -9.67 -19.88 -9.65
N SER A 329 -10.12 -18.79 -10.29
CA SER A 329 -9.81 -18.53 -11.71
C SER A 329 -8.35 -18.17 -11.94
N LEU A 330 -7.65 -17.60 -10.95
CA LEU A 330 -6.21 -17.33 -11.04
C LEU A 330 -5.35 -18.60 -11.14
N ASP A 331 -5.89 -19.76 -10.77
CA ASP A 331 -5.20 -21.04 -10.96
C ASP A 331 -5.33 -21.55 -12.40
N GLN A 332 -6.30 -21.03 -13.16
CA GLN A 332 -6.53 -21.37 -14.57
C GLN A 332 -5.78 -20.41 -15.51
N GLN A 333 -5.67 -19.15 -15.10
CA GLN A 333 -4.98 -18.10 -15.84
C GLN A 333 -4.05 -17.33 -14.90
N THR A 334 -2.74 -17.43 -15.14
CA THR A 334 -1.76 -16.65 -14.38
C THR A 334 -1.98 -15.17 -14.66
N PRO A 335 -2.16 -14.33 -13.63
CA PRO A 335 -2.30 -12.90 -13.82
C PRO A 335 -0.96 -12.26 -14.23
N ASP A 336 -1.04 -11.16 -14.96
CA ASP A 336 0.15 -10.37 -15.33
C ASP A 336 0.77 -9.72 -14.09
N GLU A 337 -0.08 -9.21 -13.20
CA GLU A 337 0.33 -8.59 -11.95
C GLU A 337 0.42 -9.62 -10.80
N PRO A 338 1.61 -9.91 -10.24
CA PRO A 338 1.78 -10.95 -9.23
C PRO A 338 1.07 -10.63 -7.90
N THR A 339 0.77 -9.35 -7.63
CA THR A 339 0.16 -8.91 -6.37
C THR A 339 -1.36 -9.14 -6.31
N VAL A 340 -2.05 -9.31 -7.46
CA VAL A 340 -3.52 -9.46 -7.49
C VAL A 340 -4.03 -10.63 -6.64
N ARG A 341 -3.27 -11.73 -6.58
CA ARG A 341 -3.63 -12.89 -5.75
C ARG A 341 -3.62 -12.51 -4.27
N ALA A 342 -2.64 -11.73 -3.84
CA ALA A 342 -2.56 -11.24 -2.48
C ALA A 342 -3.75 -10.33 -2.17
N GLU A 343 -4.07 -9.39 -3.06
CA GLU A 343 -5.21 -8.47 -2.90
C GLU A 343 -6.56 -9.20 -2.79
N ILE A 344 -6.83 -10.19 -3.65
CA ILE A 344 -8.07 -10.97 -3.59
C ILE A 344 -8.17 -11.72 -2.26
N ILE A 345 -7.08 -12.35 -1.80
CA ILE A 345 -7.05 -13.08 -0.52
C ILE A 345 -7.29 -12.13 0.65
N MET A 346 -6.67 -10.94 0.64
CA MET A 346 -6.86 -9.93 1.69
C MET A 346 -8.29 -9.39 1.70
N THR A 347 -8.84 -9.04 0.54
CA THR A 347 -10.23 -8.58 0.39
C THR A 347 -11.23 -9.66 0.84
N LEU A 348 -10.95 -10.93 0.54
CA LEU A 348 -11.78 -12.05 1.00
C LEU A 348 -11.72 -12.21 2.52
N ALA A 349 -10.54 -12.08 3.13
CA ALA A 349 -10.38 -12.10 4.58
C ALA A 349 -11.15 -10.95 5.24
N GLU A 350 -11.05 -9.73 4.72
CA GLU A 350 -11.77 -8.55 5.19
C GLU A 350 -13.29 -8.74 5.09
N CYS A 351 -13.78 -9.29 3.97
CA CYS A 351 -15.20 -9.60 3.79
C CYS A 351 -15.70 -10.58 4.87
N HIS A 352 -14.92 -11.62 5.18
CA HIS A 352 -15.23 -12.52 6.29
C HIS A 352 -15.20 -11.83 7.66
N ILE A 353 -14.25 -10.93 7.91
CA ILE A 353 -14.21 -10.13 9.15
C ILE A 353 -15.47 -9.27 9.27
N LYS A 354 -15.87 -8.57 8.21
CA LYS A 354 -17.10 -7.76 8.17
C LYS A 354 -18.34 -8.61 8.46
N VAL A 355 -18.50 -9.78 7.84
CA VAL A 355 -19.63 -10.69 8.15
C VAL A 355 -19.63 -11.10 9.62
N ALA A 356 -18.45 -11.41 10.19
CA ALA A 356 -18.33 -11.80 11.58
C ALA A 356 -18.70 -10.66 12.53
N ASN A 357 -18.21 -9.44 12.28
CA ASN A 357 -18.49 -8.26 13.10
C ASN A 357 -19.99 -7.91 13.05
N ARG A 358 -20.61 -7.92 11.86
CA ARG A 358 -22.07 -7.75 11.72
C ARG A 358 -22.85 -8.81 12.47
N SER A 359 -22.41 -10.07 12.41
CA SER A 359 -23.03 -11.17 13.16
C SER A 359 -22.95 -10.96 14.67
N ILE A 360 -21.82 -10.44 15.18
CA ILE A 360 -21.65 -10.08 16.60
C ILE A 360 -22.64 -9.00 16.99
N VAL A 361 -22.74 -7.92 16.21
CA VAL A 361 -23.69 -6.82 16.46
C VAL A 361 -25.11 -7.35 16.56
N LEU A 362 -25.55 -8.11 15.57
CA LEU A 362 -26.90 -8.68 15.54
C LEU A 362 -27.13 -9.68 16.69
N SER A 363 -26.08 -10.39 17.14
CA SER A 363 -26.18 -11.33 18.25
C SER A 363 -26.51 -10.65 19.58
N THR A 364 -26.18 -9.37 19.75
CA THR A 364 -26.50 -8.59 20.98
C THR A 364 -28.01 -8.38 21.15
N GLN A 365 -28.79 -8.51 20.07
CA GLN A 365 -30.25 -8.40 20.10
C GLN A 365 -30.94 -9.72 20.48
N LEU A 366 -30.19 -10.82 20.56
CA LEU A 366 -30.70 -12.12 20.96
C LEU A 366 -30.51 -12.35 22.47
N PRO A 367 -31.27 -13.28 23.09
CA PRO A 367 -31.08 -13.63 24.49
C PRO A 367 -29.62 -14.01 24.80
N PRO A 368 -29.11 -13.66 26.00
CA PRO A 368 -27.74 -13.96 26.38
C PRO A 368 -27.47 -15.47 26.39
N GLY A 369 -26.28 -15.86 25.95
CA GLY A 369 -25.83 -17.24 25.86
C GLY A 369 -25.48 -17.66 24.42
N PRO A 370 -25.20 -18.96 24.20
CA PRO A 370 -24.88 -19.47 22.88
C PRO A 370 -26.03 -19.23 21.90
N ASN A 371 -25.72 -18.59 20.78
CA ASN A 371 -26.69 -18.33 19.73
C ASN A 371 -26.07 -18.59 18.33
N PRO A 372 -26.91 -18.82 17.29
CA PRO A 372 -26.42 -19.14 15.96
C PRO A 372 -25.54 -18.05 15.35
N LEU A 373 -25.79 -16.77 15.64
CA LEU A 373 -25.01 -15.65 15.11
C LEU A 373 -23.60 -15.60 15.72
N ALA A 374 -23.44 -15.93 17.00
CA ALA A 374 -22.12 -16.08 17.63
C ALA A 374 -21.32 -17.25 17.03
N GLN A 375 -22.01 -18.33 16.64
CA GLN A 375 -21.38 -19.45 15.93
C GLN A 375 -21.00 -19.08 14.49
N GLN A 376 -21.84 -18.29 13.81
CA GLN A 376 -21.55 -17.74 12.49
C GLN A 376 -20.34 -16.79 12.55
N ALA A 377 -20.29 -15.87 13.52
CA ALA A 377 -19.15 -14.99 13.73
C ALA A 377 -17.85 -15.78 13.93
N TRP A 378 -17.89 -16.83 14.76
CA TRP A 378 -16.74 -17.73 14.95
C TRP A 378 -16.29 -18.39 13.64
N PHE A 379 -17.24 -18.88 12.83
CA PHE A 379 -16.95 -19.48 11.54
C PHE A 379 -16.27 -18.48 10.59
N HIS A 380 -16.84 -17.29 10.42
CA HIS A 380 -16.30 -16.28 9.51
C HIS A 380 -14.93 -15.76 9.95
N HIS A 381 -14.70 -15.49 11.25
CA HIS A 381 -13.35 -15.17 11.71
C HIS A 381 -12.34 -16.32 11.49
N SER A 382 -12.79 -17.58 11.57
CA SER A 382 -11.93 -18.73 11.28
C SER A 382 -11.58 -18.83 9.80
N GLN A 383 -12.50 -18.47 8.90
CA GLN A 383 -12.23 -18.34 7.47
C GLN A 383 -11.26 -17.19 7.19
N ALA A 384 -11.48 -16.00 7.79
CA ALA A 384 -10.58 -14.87 7.65
C ALA A 384 -9.13 -15.23 8.05
N ILE A 385 -8.92 -15.86 9.21
CA ILE A 385 -7.59 -16.34 9.64
C ILE A 385 -6.99 -17.34 8.65
N THR A 386 -7.82 -18.19 8.05
CA THR A 386 -7.38 -19.16 7.04
C THR A 386 -6.83 -18.44 5.81
N PHE A 387 -7.55 -17.43 5.30
CA PHE A 387 -7.12 -16.62 4.17
C PHE A 387 -5.89 -15.75 4.50
N LEU A 388 -5.85 -15.12 5.67
CA LEU A 388 -4.68 -14.37 6.12
C LEU A 388 -3.43 -15.26 6.27
N THR A 389 -3.60 -16.51 6.72
CA THR A 389 -2.49 -17.48 6.77
C THR A 389 -2.01 -17.82 5.36
N LYS A 390 -2.92 -18.02 4.39
CA LYS A 390 -2.56 -18.20 2.98
C LYS A 390 -1.82 -16.98 2.41
N ALA A 391 -2.26 -15.76 2.72
CA ALA A 391 -1.59 -14.53 2.30
C ALA A 391 -0.15 -14.47 2.84
N LEU A 392 0.06 -14.87 4.10
CA LEU A 392 1.39 -14.91 4.72
C LEU A 392 2.34 -15.92 4.05
N GLU A 393 1.79 -16.98 3.46
CA GLU A 393 2.53 -18.04 2.76
C GLU A 393 2.90 -17.67 1.33
N LEU A 394 2.37 -16.56 0.78
CA LEU A 394 2.72 -16.09 -0.55
C LEU A 394 4.23 -15.76 -0.67
N PRO A 395 4.83 -16.01 -1.85
CA PRO A 395 6.21 -15.63 -2.11
C PRO A 395 6.35 -14.10 -2.08
N ILE A 396 7.46 -13.61 -1.51
CA ILE A 396 7.84 -12.20 -1.61
C ILE A 396 8.60 -12.00 -2.91
N THR A 397 8.15 -11.05 -3.72
CA THR A 397 8.83 -10.54 -4.93
C THR A 397 9.51 -9.20 -4.63
N ALA A 398 10.17 -8.61 -5.64
CA ALA A 398 10.70 -7.26 -5.52
C ALA A 398 9.58 -6.21 -5.38
N ASP A 399 8.41 -6.52 -5.93
CA ASP A 399 7.24 -5.64 -6.02
C ASP A 399 6.28 -5.82 -4.83
N THR A 400 6.54 -6.80 -3.96
CA THR A 400 5.74 -6.96 -2.73
C THR A 400 6.02 -5.80 -1.78
N PRO A 401 4.97 -5.05 -1.36
CA PRO A 401 5.14 -3.95 -0.42
C PRO A 401 5.77 -4.42 0.90
N ARG A 402 6.55 -3.56 1.55
CA ARG A 402 7.33 -3.92 2.74
C ARG A 402 6.44 -4.18 3.94
N GLU A 403 5.35 -3.43 3.99
CA GLU A 403 4.25 -3.49 4.93
C GLU A 403 3.41 -4.75 4.78
N PHE A 404 3.40 -5.41 3.61
CA PHE A 404 2.47 -6.51 3.32
C PHE A 404 2.47 -7.59 4.41
N ARG A 405 3.63 -8.16 4.75
CA ARG A 405 3.71 -9.21 5.79
C ARG A 405 3.38 -8.68 7.19
N PRO A 406 3.94 -7.55 7.65
CA PRO A 406 3.51 -6.92 8.89
C PRO A 406 2.00 -6.67 8.98
N SER A 407 1.36 -6.15 7.93
CA SER A 407 -0.09 -5.91 7.87
C SER A 407 -0.88 -7.21 7.99
N VAL A 408 -0.52 -8.25 7.25
CA VAL A 408 -1.16 -9.59 7.37
C VAL A 408 -1.03 -10.14 8.80
N LEU A 409 0.12 -9.96 9.44
CA LEU A 409 0.34 -10.41 10.82
C LEU A 409 -0.46 -9.56 11.83
N LEU A 410 -0.60 -8.26 11.60
CA LEU A 410 -1.47 -7.40 12.40
C LEU A 410 -2.93 -7.86 12.32
N GLU A 411 -3.43 -8.13 11.12
CA GLU A 411 -4.78 -8.65 10.90
C GLU A 411 -4.99 -10.04 11.51
N LEU A 412 -3.99 -10.93 11.45
CA LEU A 412 -4.02 -12.21 12.19
C LEU A 412 -4.11 -12.01 13.70
N SER A 413 -3.46 -10.97 14.23
CA SER A 413 -3.57 -10.60 15.65
C SER A 413 -4.97 -10.12 15.99
N LYS A 414 -5.51 -9.16 15.23
CA LYS A 414 -6.87 -8.63 15.38
C LYS A 414 -7.90 -9.77 15.32
N GLY A 415 -7.85 -10.61 14.28
CA GLY A 415 -8.77 -11.75 14.12
C GLY A 415 -8.67 -12.80 15.23
N SER A 416 -7.46 -13.06 15.76
CA SER A 416 -7.28 -13.96 16.91
C SER A 416 -7.89 -13.39 18.19
N LEU A 417 -7.73 -12.08 18.43
CA LEU A 417 -8.35 -11.40 19.57
C LEU A 417 -9.87 -11.32 19.42
N ALA A 418 -10.39 -11.02 18.23
CA ALA A 418 -11.84 -11.00 17.97
C ALA A 418 -12.48 -12.36 18.28
N ARG A 419 -11.85 -13.47 17.89
CA ARG A 419 -12.28 -14.82 18.29
C ARG A 419 -12.21 -15.07 19.79
N ALA A 420 -11.20 -14.54 20.47
CA ALA A 420 -11.10 -14.65 21.93
C ALA A 420 -12.26 -13.93 22.64
N ARG A 421 -12.65 -12.76 22.13
CA ARG A 421 -13.76 -11.94 22.66
C ARG A 421 -15.14 -12.61 22.52
N LEU A 422 -15.28 -13.62 21.66
CA LEU A 422 -16.50 -14.44 21.57
C LEU A 422 -16.70 -15.40 22.75
N ALA A 423 -15.72 -15.58 23.65
CA ALA A 423 -15.80 -16.55 24.75
C ALA A 423 -17.07 -16.46 25.64
N PRO A 424 -17.67 -15.28 25.92
CA PRO A 424 -18.91 -15.21 26.69
C PRO A 424 -20.13 -15.84 26.00
N VAL A 425 -20.11 -15.95 24.67
CA VAL A 425 -21.25 -16.38 23.83
C VAL A 425 -20.93 -17.57 22.92
N ASN A 426 -19.70 -18.08 22.93
CA ASN A 426 -19.26 -19.20 22.12
C ASN A 426 -18.37 -20.18 22.91
N GLU A 427 -18.82 -21.43 23.06
CA GLU A 427 -18.11 -22.47 23.84
C GLU A 427 -16.76 -22.87 23.21
N THR A 428 -16.62 -22.79 21.89
CA THR A 428 -15.35 -23.09 21.21
C THR A 428 -14.33 -21.99 21.49
N ALA A 429 -14.73 -20.72 21.42
CA ALA A 429 -13.90 -19.59 21.80
C ALA A 429 -13.46 -19.68 23.27
N LYS A 430 -14.40 -19.98 24.17
CA LYS A 430 -14.14 -20.17 25.60
C LYS A 430 -13.11 -21.27 25.87
N SER A 431 -13.27 -22.43 25.21
CA SER A 431 -12.34 -23.56 25.34
C SER A 431 -10.92 -23.25 24.82
N ASN A 432 -10.81 -22.33 23.86
CA ASN A 432 -9.54 -21.96 23.22
C ASN A 432 -8.99 -20.61 23.66
N LEU A 433 -9.59 -19.96 24.66
CA LEU A 433 -9.33 -18.55 25.02
C LEU A 433 -7.83 -18.26 25.22
N LEU A 434 -7.13 -19.10 25.98
CA LEU A 434 -5.69 -18.95 26.23
C LEU A 434 -4.85 -19.04 24.95
N GLN A 435 -5.17 -19.99 24.06
CA GLN A 435 -4.47 -20.16 22.80
C GLN A 435 -4.70 -18.97 21.86
N LEU A 436 -5.93 -18.47 21.79
CA LEU A 436 -6.30 -17.33 20.95
C LEU A 436 -5.57 -16.05 21.38
N VAL A 437 -5.51 -15.77 22.68
CA VAL A 437 -4.75 -14.63 23.22
C VAL A 437 -3.24 -14.79 23.00
N THR A 438 -2.72 -16.01 23.13
CA THR A 438 -1.30 -16.32 22.84
C THR A 438 -0.99 -16.10 21.37
N ASN A 439 -1.87 -16.53 20.47
CA ASN A 439 -1.76 -16.30 19.03
C ASN A 439 -1.78 -14.79 18.72
N ALA A 440 -2.75 -14.05 19.26
CA ALA A 440 -2.85 -12.61 19.05
C ALA A 440 -1.58 -11.86 19.47
N THR A 441 -1.04 -12.20 20.64
CA THR A 441 0.25 -11.66 21.13
C THR A 441 1.42 -12.04 20.22
N THR A 442 1.46 -13.30 19.76
CA THR A 442 2.54 -13.79 18.91
C THR A 442 2.53 -13.10 17.55
N TYR A 443 1.36 -12.95 16.94
CA TYR A 443 1.22 -12.30 15.64
C TYR A 443 1.56 -10.81 15.71
N ALA A 444 1.06 -10.07 16.71
CA ALA A 444 1.43 -8.66 16.91
C ALA A 444 2.94 -8.49 17.14
N GLY A 445 3.54 -9.34 17.98
CA GLY A 445 4.99 -9.34 18.18
C GLY A 445 5.79 -9.63 16.90
N ARG A 446 5.31 -10.55 16.04
CA ARG A 446 5.94 -10.84 14.74
C ARG A 446 5.73 -9.71 13.72
N ALA A 447 4.57 -9.06 13.72
CA ALA A 447 4.32 -7.87 12.90
C ALA A 447 5.34 -6.79 13.26
N ALA A 448 5.49 -6.50 14.56
CA ALA A 448 6.45 -5.53 15.05
C ALA A 448 7.90 -5.90 14.70
N GLU A 449 8.29 -7.17 14.81
CA GLU A 449 9.60 -7.64 14.34
C GLU A 449 9.82 -7.36 12.85
N GLY A 450 8.81 -7.58 12.01
CA GLY A 450 8.85 -7.25 10.57
C GLY A 450 9.02 -5.76 10.29
N LEU A 451 8.51 -4.91 11.18
CA LEU A 451 8.68 -3.45 11.13
C LEU A 451 10.01 -2.96 11.73
N GLY A 452 10.86 -3.86 12.21
CA GLY A 452 12.10 -3.49 12.90
C GLY A 452 11.90 -3.01 14.34
N LEU A 453 10.76 -3.35 14.97
CA LEU A 453 10.39 -3.02 16.34
C LEU A 453 10.38 -4.27 17.26
N PRO A 454 11.48 -5.04 17.36
CA PRO A 454 11.49 -6.32 18.09
C PRO A 454 11.19 -6.19 19.59
N TRP A 455 11.36 -4.98 20.15
CA TRP A 455 11.12 -4.67 21.56
C TRP A 455 9.64 -4.63 21.94
N VAL A 456 8.73 -4.58 20.96
CA VAL A 456 7.27 -4.63 21.17
C VAL A 456 6.82 -6.01 21.64
N LYS A 457 7.58 -7.06 21.30
CA LYS A 457 7.25 -8.44 21.65
C LYS A 457 7.27 -8.65 23.17
N ILE A 458 6.15 -9.13 23.71
CA ILE A 458 5.98 -9.38 25.15
C ILE A 458 6.92 -10.50 25.67
N ASP A 459 7.25 -11.46 24.80
CA ASP A 459 8.04 -12.63 25.15
C ASP A 459 9.56 -12.45 25.01
N SER A 460 10.04 -11.27 24.63
CA SER A 460 11.48 -11.00 24.51
C SER A 460 12.13 -10.98 25.91
N GLY A 461 12.81 -12.06 26.30
CA GLY A 461 13.47 -12.20 27.60
C GLY A 461 14.68 -11.28 27.84
N ALA A 462 15.04 -10.42 26.89
CA ALA A 462 16.14 -9.48 27.01
C ALA A 462 15.61 -8.03 27.04
N ALA A 463 16.15 -7.22 27.96
CA ALA A 463 16.03 -5.77 27.92
C ALA A 463 16.84 -5.23 26.73
N ALA A 464 16.35 -5.47 25.51
CA ALA A 464 16.86 -4.78 24.34
C ALA A 464 16.59 -3.28 24.55
N LYS A 465 17.59 -2.45 24.30
CA LYS A 465 17.34 -1.01 24.13
C LYS A 465 16.28 -0.88 23.03
N ALA A 466 15.32 0.03 23.21
CA ALA A 466 14.43 0.44 22.12
C ALA A 466 15.29 1.21 21.09
N GLU A 467 16.05 0.46 20.30
CA GLU A 467 16.64 1.00 19.08
C GLU A 467 15.50 1.09 18.08
N ILE A 468 15.09 2.32 17.82
CA ILE A 468 14.04 2.61 16.86
C ILE A 468 14.72 2.68 15.49
N PRO A 469 14.28 1.91 14.49
CA PRO A 469 14.89 1.95 13.16
C PRO A 469 14.76 3.36 12.58
N ALA A 470 15.63 3.72 11.65
CA ALA A 470 15.43 4.95 10.86
C ALA A 470 14.01 4.97 10.26
N PRO A 471 13.36 6.14 10.15
CA PRO A 471 12.04 6.23 9.54
C PRO A 471 12.00 5.62 8.13
N ARG A 472 10.87 5.01 7.79
CA ARG A 472 10.67 4.26 6.53
C ARG A 472 9.39 4.69 5.81
N GLY A 473 9.07 5.98 5.90
CA GLY A 473 7.80 6.52 5.43
C GLY A 473 6.73 6.58 6.51
N TRP A 474 5.65 7.28 6.19
CA TRP A 474 4.51 7.47 7.09
C TRP A 474 3.70 6.18 7.29
N ASP A 475 3.37 5.46 6.21
CA ASP A 475 2.54 4.25 6.28
C ASP A 475 3.16 3.17 7.18
N MET A 476 4.47 2.98 7.08
CA MET A 476 5.22 2.06 7.96
C MET A 476 5.24 2.53 9.43
N GLU A 477 5.27 3.84 9.67
CA GLU A 477 5.23 4.40 11.02
C GLU A 477 3.84 4.22 11.64
N VAL A 478 2.78 4.45 10.87
CA VAL A 478 1.38 4.26 11.26
C VAL A 478 1.11 2.81 11.60
N LEU A 479 1.48 1.89 10.70
CA LEU A 479 1.37 0.46 10.92
C LEU A 479 2.16 0.01 12.16
N GLY A 480 3.30 0.64 12.44
CA GLY A 480 4.07 0.45 13.67
C GLY A 480 3.29 0.84 14.92
N ARG A 481 2.63 2.00 14.92
CA ARG A 481 1.80 2.49 16.02
C ARG A 481 0.60 1.59 16.25
N GLU A 482 -0.12 1.22 15.21
CA GLU A 482 -1.26 0.29 15.27
C GLU A 482 -0.84 -1.06 15.83
N THR A 483 0.30 -1.59 15.40
CA THR A 483 0.83 -2.85 15.92
C THR A 483 1.13 -2.77 17.42
N ILE A 484 1.68 -1.64 17.89
CA ILE A 484 1.92 -1.42 19.31
C ILE A 484 0.60 -1.32 20.08
N LEU A 485 -0.37 -0.57 19.58
CA LEU A 485 -1.68 -0.40 20.20
C LEU A 485 -2.42 -1.74 20.26
N GLN A 486 -2.39 -2.53 19.19
CA GLN A 486 -2.93 -3.87 19.18
C GLN A 486 -2.23 -4.79 20.20
N GLN A 487 -0.90 -4.69 20.33
CA GLN A 487 -0.17 -5.45 21.35
C GLN A 487 -0.59 -5.07 22.78
N ILE A 488 -0.82 -3.78 23.04
CA ILE A 488 -1.35 -3.27 24.31
C ILE A 488 -2.77 -3.79 24.55
N ARG A 489 -3.64 -3.72 23.54
CA ARG A 489 -5.03 -4.18 23.57
C ARG A 489 -5.12 -5.65 23.99
N VAL A 490 -4.30 -6.51 23.38
CA VAL A 490 -4.25 -7.94 23.72
C VAL A 490 -3.85 -8.17 25.18
N CYS A 491 -2.86 -7.43 25.70
CA CYS A 491 -2.43 -7.52 27.09
C CYS A 491 -3.52 -7.08 28.07
N LEU A 492 -4.22 -5.98 27.76
CA LEU A 492 -5.33 -5.47 28.58
C LEU A 492 -6.50 -6.45 28.63
N PHE A 493 -6.92 -6.96 27.48
CA PHE A 493 -7.97 -7.98 27.39
C PHE A 493 -7.59 -9.23 28.20
N ALA A 494 -6.33 -9.67 28.11
CA ALA A 494 -5.87 -10.83 28.83
C ALA A 494 -5.90 -10.64 30.36
N SER A 495 -5.60 -9.43 30.83
CA SER A 495 -5.59 -9.08 32.24
C SER A 495 -6.98 -9.04 32.88
N GLU A 496 -7.99 -8.63 32.09
CA GLU A 496 -9.40 -8.56 32.51
C GLU A 496 -10.04 -9.95 32.60
N MET A 497 -9.79 -10.83 31.63
CA MET A 497 -10.45 -12.14 31.54
C MET A 497 -10.02 -13.16 32.60
N GLU A 498 -9.25 -12.75 33.61
CA GLU A 498 -8.63 -13.62 34.62
C GLU A 498 -8.01 -14.90 34.00
N LEU A 499 -7.49 -14.77 32.78
CA LEU A 499 -6.86 -15.86 32.05
C LEU A 499 -5.81 -16.52 32.95
N ALA A 500 -5.83 -17.85 32.99
CA ALA A 500 -5.13 -18.70 33.96
C ALA A 500 -3.81 -18.06 34.45
N MET A 501 -3.69 -17.93 35.77
CA MET A 501 -2.64 -17.16 36.48
C MET A 501 -1.20 -17.35 35.95
N ALA A 502 -0.90 -18.48 35.30
CA ALA A 502 0.40 -18.82 34.76
C ALA A 502 0.99 -17.78 33.78
N ASN A 503 0.18 -17.14 32.92
CA ASN A 503 0.68 -16.18 31.93
C ASN A 503 0.41 -14.71 32.28
N LYS A 504 -0.47 -14.44 33.26
CA LYS A 504 -0.85 -13.07 33.65
C LYS A 504 0.34 -12.24 34.11
N GLY A 505 1.25 -12.83 34.90
CA GLY A 505 2.48 -12.16 35.34
C GLY A 505 3.34 -11.70 34.17
N LYS A 506 3.57 -12.60 33.21
CA LYS A 506 4.37 -12.33 32.00
C LYS A 506 3.78 -11.21 31.14
N LEU A 507 2.46 -11.21 30.93
CA LEU A 507 1.78 -10.18 30.14
C LEU A 507 1.83 -8.81 30.82
N ASN A 508 1.62 -8.76 32.14
CA ASN A 508 1.72 -7.52 32.92
C ASN A 508 3.15 -6.97 32.94
N GLU A 509 4.14 -7.82 33.15
CA GLU A 509 5.56 -7.44 33.09
C GLU A 509 5.95 -6.94 31.69
N GLY A 510 5.49 -7.63 30.65
CA GLY A 510 5.70 -7.21 29.26
C GLY A 510 5.05 -5.88 28.93
N MET A 511 3.81 -5.66 29.38
CA MET A 511 3.09 -4.40 29.18
C MET A 511 3.76 -3.25 29.94
N ALA A 512 4.16 -3.45 31.19
CA ALA A 512 4.90 -2.45 31.96
C ALA A 512 6.25 -2.10 31.29
N ARG A 513 6.96 -3.12 30.78
CA ARG A 513 8.17 -2.92 29.97
C ARG A 513 7.88 -2.10 28.71
N LEU A 514 6.81 -2.44 27.99
CA LEU A 514 6.40 -1.74 26.77
C LEU A 514 6.14 -0.25 27.04
N PHE A 515 5.37 0.08 28.06
CA PHE A 515 5.16 1.49 28.47
C PHE A 515 6.47 2.19 28.86
N GLY A 516 7.35 1.51 29.58
CA GLY A 516 8.67 2.05 29.94
C GLY A 516 9.53 2.37 28.72
N LEU A 517 9.44 1.59 27.65
CA LEU A 517 10.13 1.82 26.38
C LEU A 517 9.45 2.92 25.55
N LEU A 518 8.12 2.94 25.48
CA LEU A 518 7.37 3.99 24.75
C LEU A 518 7.64 5.39 25.31
N LYS A 519 7.86 5.51 26.64
CA LYS A 519 8.28 6.78 27.26
C LYS A 519 9.68 7.25 26.86
N GLN A 520 10.53 6.34 26.38
CA GLN A 520 11.90 6.64 25.92
C GLN A 520 11.96 6.96 24.42
N VAL A 521 10.89 6.71 23.68
CA VAL A 521 10.79 7.02 22.24
C VAL A 521 10.88 8.54 22.02
N GLU A 522 11.60 8.92 20.96
CA GLU A 522 11.74 10.32 20.53
C GLU A 522 10.37 10.99 20.36
N SER A 523 10.27 12.28 20.70
CA SER A 523 8.98 12.96 20.79
C SER A 523 8.14 12.93 19.50
N ARG A 524 8.78 12.95 18.32
CA ARG A 524 8.09 12.93 17.02
C ARG A 524 7.47 11.57 16.67
N ARG A 525 7.97 10.49 17.27
CA ARG A 525 7.55 9.10 17.01
C ARG A 525 6.85 8.46 18.19
N ARG A 526 6.62 9.23 19.25
CA ARG A 526 5.87 8.81 20.41
C ARG A 526 4.41 8.70 20.02
N ILE A 527 3.75 7.62 20.45
CA ILE A 527 2.30 7.48 20.42
C ILE A 527 1.70 8.64 21.23
N GLN A 528 0.96 9.50 20.56
CA GLN A 528 0.24 10.63 21.11
C GLN A 528 -1.18 10.24 21.49
N LYS A 529 -1.84 11.10 22.25
CA LYS A 529 -3.26 10.94 22.59
C LYS A 529 -4.12 10.78 21.33
N ARG A 530 -3.84 11.58 20.30
CA ARG A 530 -4.56 11.53 19.01
C ARG A 530 -4.44 10.17 18.32
N ASP A 531 -3.25 9.56 18.34
CA ASP A 531 -3.05 8.22 17.75
C ASP A 531 -3.94 7.18 18.45
N VAL A 532 -4.11 7.28 19.77
CA VAL A 532 -5.00 6.40 20.55
C VAL A 532 -6.47 6.70 20.24
N GLU A 533 -6.86 7.97 20.17
CA GLU A 533 -8.24 8.37 19.84
C GLU A 533 -8.64 7.88 18.44
N ARG A 534 -7.78 8.04 17.44
CA ARG A 534 -7.97 7.55 16.08
C ARG A 534 -8.14 6.03 16.06
N TRP A 535 -7.19 5.30 16.65
CA TRP A 535 -7.25 3.84 16.74
C TRP A 535 -8.53 3.35 17.44
N VAL A 536 -9.00 4.05 18.48
CA VAL A 536 -10.27 3.71 19.13
C VAL A 536 -11.45 3.99 18.19
N GLY A 537 -11.42 5.08 17.43
CA GLY A 537 -12.40 5.35 16.36
C GLY A 537 -12.45 4.22 15.33
N ASP A 538 -11.30 3.81 14.80
CA ASP A 538 -11.18 2.71 13.83
C ASP A 538 -11.77 1.41 14.39
N LEU A 539 -11.51 1.11 15.66
CA LEU A 539 -12.10 -0.04 16.34
C LEU A 539 -13.62 0.07 16.52
N GLU A 540 -14.16 1.27 16.74
CA GLU A 540 -15.61 1.50 16.82
C GLU A 540 -16.28 1.32 15.45
N ASP A 541 -15.61 1.71 14.37
CA ASP A 541 -16.10 1.53 13.01
C ASP A 541 -16.02 0.06 12.58
N GLU A 542 -14.90 -0.61 12.85
CA GLU A 542 -14.69 -2.03 12.52
C GLU A 542 -15.59 -2.97 13.34
N GLU A 543 -15.64 -2.79 14.67
CA GLU A 543 -16.24 -3.76 15.60
C GLU A 543 -17.61 -3.31 16.16
N VAL A 544 -18.07 -2.09 15.83
CA VAL A 544 -19.36 -1.47 16.17
C VAL A 544 -19.63 -1.27 17.68
N VAL A 545 -19.09 -2.09 18.58
CA VAL A 545 -19.27 -1.96 20.03
C VAL A 545 -17.96 -2.24 20.78
N ILE A 546 -17.26 -1.16 21.13
CA ILE A 546 -16.25 -1.19 22.19
C ILE A 546 -16.97 -1.06 23.53
N SER A 547 -16.72 -2.02 24.43
CA SER A 547 -17.30 -2.00 25.78
C SER A 547 -16.83 -0.80 26.60
N ASP A 548 -17.64 -0.30 27.54
CA ASP A 548 -17.24 0.78 28.46
C ASP A 548 -15.96 0.45 29.24
N THR A 549 -15.77 -0.83 29.57
CA THR A 549 -14.55 -1.34 30.20
C THR A 549 -13.33 -1.10 29.32
N GLU A 550 -13.43 -1.39 28.03
CA GLU A 550 -12.35 -1.21 27.05
C GLU A 550 -12.09 0.27 26.75
N ARG A 551 -13.15 1.11 26.66
CA ARG A 551 -12.99 2.58 26.60
C ARG A 551 -12.18 3.09 27.80
N GLY A 552 -12.51 2.64 29.01
CA GLY A 552 -11.77 2.97 30.23
C GLY A 552 -10.34 2.42 30.27
N TRP A 553 -10.00 1.40 29.46
CA TRP A 553 -8.60 1.01 29.30
C TRP A 553 -7.82 2.04 28.49
N TRP A 554 -8.38 2.52 27.38
CA TRP A 554 -7.71 3.47 26.51
C TRP A 554 -7.50 4.84 27.18
N GLU A 555 -8.44 5.29 28.00
CA GLU A 555 -8.25 6.47 28.86
C GLU A 555 -7.03 6.32 29.80
N LYS A 556 -6.84 5.12 30.37
CA LYS A 556 -5.67 4.81 31.20
C LYS A 556 -4.39 4.72 30.38
N VAL A 557 -4.44 4.18 29.17
CA VAL A 557 -3.30 4.13 28.24
C VAL A 557 -2.81 5.54 27.94
N VAL A 558 -3.71 6.46 27.60
CA VAL A 558 -3.39 7.89 27.37
C VAL A 558 -2.74 8.49 28.62
N ALA A 559 -3.34 8.30 29.79
CA ALA A 559 -2.81 8.81 31.05
C ALA A 559 -1.41 8.24 31.38
N GLU A 560 -1.20 6.95 31.13
CA GLU A 560 0.06 6.25 31.42
C GLU A 560 1.18 6.67 30.46
N LEU A 561 0.85 6.94 29.19
CA LEU A 561 1.79 7.47 28.19
C LEU A 561 2.17 8.94 28.48
N GLY A 562 1.36 9.66 29.26
CA GLY A 562 1.59 11.06 29.62
C GLY A 562 1.46 12.01 28.43
N VAL A 563 0.49 11.73 27.56
CA VAL A 563 0.21 12.45 26.30
C VAL A 563 -1.19 13.05 26.26
#